data_AF-A0A183GDW8-F1
#
_entry.id   AF-A0A183GDW8-F1
#
_cell.length_a   1.000
_cell.length_b   1.000
_cell.length_c   1.000
_cell.angle_alpha   90.00
_cell.angle_beta   90.00
_cell.angle_gamma   90.00
#
_symmetry.space_group_name_H-M   'P 1'
#
loop_
_entity.id
_entity.type
_entity.pdbx_description
1 polymer ?
#
loop_
_entity_poly.entity_id
_entity_poly.type
_entity_poly.pdbx_seq_one_letter_code
_entity_poly.pdbx_strand_id
1 'polypeptide(L)'
;MDLTLFPFDSQLCKLGIESYGYTADQVRYVWSHGRIEALILHKIRLPDFQIKESFVTNRVESYATGDYSRLYVCFVFSRSAGFCFLQLIIPSTAVVITSWVSLWMENETSFQVGHVQLFTLSQQD
;
A
#
# COMPACT_ATOMS: atom_id res chain seq x y z
N MET A 1 -8.90 0.29 1.87
CA MET A 1 -7.48 -0.11 1.76
C MET A 1 -7.38 -1.53 2.30
N ASP A 2 -6.69 -2.41 1.60
CA ASP A 2 -6.44 -3.79 2.04
C ASP A 2 -4.95 -3.91 2.39
N LEU A 3 -4.65 -4.38 3.59
CA LEU A 3 -3.30 -4.46 4.17
C LEU A 3 -2.90 -5.90 4.50
N THR A 4 -3.65 -6.90 4.03
CA THR A 4 -3.38 -8.32 4.29
C THR A 4 -1.99 -8.77 3.84
N LEU A 5 -1.45 -8.16 2.79
CA LEU A 5 -0.14 -8.47 2.22
C LEU A 5 0.93 -7.42 2.55
N PHE A 6 0.76 -6.63 3.61
CA PHE A 6 1.77 -5.68 4.04
C PHE A 6 3.12 -6.40 4.30
N PRO A 7 4.28 -5.88 3.83
CA PRO A 7 4.51 -4.61 3.12
C PRO A 7 4.52 -4.72 1.58
N PHE A 8 4.15 -5.86 1.00
CA PHE A 8 4.15 -6.12 -0.45
C PHE A 8 2.77 -5.91 -1.09
N ASP A 9 1.99 -4.98 -0.54
CA ASP A 9 0.63 -4.71 -0.98
C ASP A 9 0.56 -3.77 -2.19
N SER A 10 -0.51 -3.91 -2.96
CA SER A 10 -0.91 -2.96 -4.00
C SER A 10 -2.29 -2.42 -3.67
N GLN A 11 -2.47 -1.11 -3.80
CA GLN A 11 -3.69 -0.42 -3.41
C GLN A 11 -4.31 0.33 -4.58
N LEU A 12 -5.61 0.16 -4.76
CA LEU A 12 -6.41 0.92 -5.71
C LEU A 12 -7.07 2.10 -5.00
N CYS A 13 -6.62 3.31 -5.33
CA CYS A 13 -7.19 4.55 -4.84
C CYS A 13 -8.06 5.19 -5.93
N LYS A 14 -9.28 5.61 -5.58
CA LYS A 14 -10.23 6.22 -6.52
C LYS A 14 -10.54 7.64 -6.06
N LEU A 15 -10.37 8.61 -6.95
CA LEU A 15 -10.80 9.99 -6.76
C LEU A 15 -12.12 10.17 -7.52
N GLY A 16 -13.21 10.39 -6.79
CA GLY A 16 -14.53 10.64 -7.33
C GLY A 16 -14.81 12.14 -7.49
N ILE A 17 -15.32 12.55 -8.64
CA ILE A 17 -15.78 13.91 -8.93
C ILE A 17 -17.25 13.84 -9.33
N GLU A 18 -18.10 14.62 -8.67
CA GLU A 18 -19.55 14.58 -8.82
C GLU A 18 -20.18 15.93 -8.43
N SER A 19 -21.35 16.23 -8.99
CA SER A 19 -22.19 17.35 -8.57
C SER A 19 -22.92 17.04 -7.27
N TYR A 20 -22.85 17.96 -6.30
CA TYR A 20 -23.61 17.81 -5.06
C TYR A 20 -25.12 18.03 -5.25
N GLY A 21 -25.52 19.01 -6.08
CA GLY A 21 -26.91 19.49 -6.17
C GLY A 21 -27.69 19.08 -7.43
N TYR A 22 -27.02 18.56 -8.44
CA TYR A 22 -27.64 18.24 -9.74
C TYR A 22 -27.60 16.73 -9.97
N THR A 23 -28.76 16.15 -10.30
CA THR A 23 -28.90 14.74 -10.64
C THR A 23 -28.39 14.44 -12.05
N ALA A 24 -28.23 13.16 -12.38
CA ALA A 24 -27.77 12.67 -13.67
C ALA A 24 -28.69 13.08 -14.85
N ASP A 25 -29.97 13.34 -14.57
CA ASP A 25 -30.94 13.83 -15.55
C ASP A 25 -30.69 15.30 -15.94
N GLN A 26 -30.09 16.07 -15.03
CA GLN A 26 -29.80 17.50 -15.23
C GLN A 26 -28.37 17.70 -15.76
N VAL A 27 -27.41 16.96 -15.21
CA VAL A 27 -25.99 17.09 -15.55
C VAL A 27 -25.35 15.71 -15.69
N ARG A 28 -24.72 15.48 -16.85
CA ARG A 28 -23.97 14.24 -17.12
C ARG A 28 -22.52 14.54 -17.40
N TYR A 29 -21.63 13.95 -16.61
CA TYR A 29 -20.20 14.12 -16.75
C TYR A 29 -19.62 13.06 -17.69
N VAL A 30 -18.78 13.51 -18.63
CA VAL A 30 -18.05 12.66 -19.58
C VAL A 30 -16.62 13.16 -19.66
N TRP A 31 -15.66 12.24 -19.76
CA TRP A 31 -14.26 12.57 -19.98
C TRP A 31 -14.05 13.10 -21.40
N SER A 32 -13.33 14.21 -21.52
CA SER A 32 -12.88 14.72 -22.82
C SER A 32 -11.73 13.85 -23.33
N HIS A 33 -11.78 13.41 -24.60
CA HIS A 33 -10.74 12.65 -25.30
C HIS A 33 -10.26 11.36 -24.57
N GLY A 34 -10.96 10.23 -24.81
CA GLY A 34 -10.51 8.89 -24.42
C GLY A 34 -10.28 8.68 -22.91
N ARG A 35 -9.90 7.47 -22.50
CA ARG A 35 -9.63 7.15 -21.07
C ARG A 35 -8.21 7.44 -20.61
N ILE A 36 -7.28 7.67 -21.53
CA ILE A 36 -5.84 7.75 -21.21
C ILE A 36 -5.32 9.18 -21.39
N GLU A 37 -5.74 9.89 -22.43
CA GLU A 37 -5.27 11.26 -22.70
C GLU A 37 -5.80 12.29 -21.69
N ALA A 38 -6.95 12.03 -21.06
CA ALA A 38 -7.50 12.87 -19.99
C ALA A 38 -6.57 12.93 -18.74
N LEU A 39 -5.64 11.99 -18.59
CA LEU A 39 -4.71 11.89 -17.47
C LEU A 39 -3.32 12.41 -17.85
N ILE A 40 -3.15 13.73 -17.87
CA ILE A 40 -1.81 14.34 -17.95
C ILE A 40 -1.20 14.29 -16.55
N LEU A 41 -0.57 13.17 -16.21
CA LEU A 41 0.11 13.01 -14.93
C LEU A 41 1.57 13.45 -15.06
N HIS A 42 1.97 14.46 -14.29
CA HIS A 42 3.40 14.75 -14.13
C HIS A 42 4.10 13.60 -13.38
N LYS A 43 5.44 13.54 -13.44
CA LYS A 43 6.21 12.51 -12.76
C LYS A 43 6.12 12.69 -11.23
N ILE A 44 5.09 12.10 -10.63
CA ILE A 44 4.90 12.08 -9.18
C ILE A 44 5.76 10.95 -8.61
N ARG A 45 6.65 11.30 -7.69
CA ARG A 45 7.42 10.33 -6.91
C ARG A 45 6.99 10.45 -5.46
N LEU A 46 6.39 9.40 -4.93
CA LEU A 46 6.14 9.27 -3.50
C LEU A 46 7.30 8.46 -2.89
N PRO A 47 7.72 8.75 -1.64
CA PRO A 47 8.82 8.04 -1.00
C PRO A 47 8.52 6.56 -0.78
N ASP A 48 7.29 6.24 -0.33
CA ASP A 48 6.90 4.87 0.03
C ASP A 48 6.06 4.16 -1.03
N PHE A 49 5.61 4.88 -2.06
CA PHE A 49 4.71 4.37 -3.08
C PHE A 49 5.16 4.71 -4.50
N GLN A 50 4.90 3.78 -5.42
CA GLN A 50 5.07 4.01 -6.85
C GLN A 50 3.73 3.84 -7.54
N ILE A 51 3.44 4.73 -8.48
CA ILE A 51 2.25 4.62 -9.32
C ILE A 51 2.55 3.59 -10.40
N LYS A 52 1.84 2.47 -10.37
CA LYS A 52 1.97 1.41 -11.37
C LYS A 52 1.15 1.73 -12.61
N GLU A 53 -0.12 2.07 -12.40
CA GLU A 53 -1.08 2.35 -13.47
C GLU A 53 -2.06 3.45 -13.02
N SER A 54 -2.59 4.20 -13.99
CA SER A 54 -3.68 5.15 -13.79
C SER A 54 -4.67 5.06 -14.94
N PHE A 55 -5.96 5.21 -14.63
CA PHE A 55 -7.01 5.17 -15.65
C PHE A 55 -8.23 5.96 -15.17
N VAL A 56 -9.03 6.46 -16.12
CA VAL A 56 -10.32 7.10 -15.80
C VAL A 56 -11.51 6.20 -16.12
N THR A 57 -12.58 6.38 -15.36
CA THR A 57 -13.88 5.75 -15.61
C THR A 57 -15.01 6.70 -15.22
N ASN A 58 -16.22 6.41 -15.67
CA ASN A 58 -17.43 7.14 -15.31
C ASN A 58 -18.51 6.12 -14.90
N ARG A 59 -19.29 6.44 -13.87
CA ARG A 59 -20.44 5.64 -13.45
C ARG A 59 -21.57 6.55 -12.98
N VAL A 60 -22.77 6.02 -12.99
CA VAL A 60 -23.92 6.62 -12.31
C VAL A 60 -24.07 5.89 -10.98
N GLU A 61 -24.15 6.65 -9.89
CA GLU A 61 -24.43 6.13 -8.56
C GLU A 61 -25.84 6.56 -8.13
N SER A 62 -26.57 5.59 -7.57
CA SER A 62 -27.92 5.81 -7.06
C SER A 62 -27.86 6.14 -5.57
N TYR A 63 -28.40 7.30 -5.21
CA TYR A 63 -28.56 7.78 -3.85
C TYR A 63 -30.05 7.88 -3.49
N ALA A 64 -30.36 8.07 -2.20
CA ALA A 64 -31.74 8.27 -1.74
C ALA A 64 -32.40 9.52 -2.37
N THR A 65 -31.61 10.51 -2.78
CA THR A 65 -32.05 11.75 -3.42
C THR A 65 -32.17 11.66 -4.93
N GLY A 66 -31.72 10.56 -5.54
CA GLY A 66 -31.75 10.35 -7.00
C GLY A 66 -30.45 9.75 -7.53
N ASP A 67 -30.38 9.63 -8.85
CA ASP A 67 -29.19 9.17 -9.56
C ASP A 67 -28.26 10.33 -9.87
N TYR A 68 -26.95 10.13 -9.66
CA TYR A 68 -25.92 11.14 -9.89
C TYR A 68 -24.81 10.59 -10.76
N SER A 69 -24.32 11.43 -11.68
CA SER A 69 -23.22 11.07 -12.56
C SER A 69 -21.90 11.36 -11.86
N ARG A 70 -21.04 10.34 -11.69
CA ARG A 70 -19.72 10.46 -11.05
C ARG A 70 -18.60 10.05 -12.00
N LEU A 71 -17.57 10.90 -12.07
CA LEU A 71 -16.30 10.59 -12.72
C LEU A 71 -15.33 10.01 -11.70
N TYR A 72 -14.56 9.01 -12.09
CA TYR A 72 -13.49 8.46 -11.27
C TYR A 72 -12.16 8.55 -11.97
N VAL A 73 -11.16 9.00 -11.22
CA VAL A 73 -9.75 8.81 -11.54
C VAL A 73 -9.22 7.71 -10.63
N CYS A 74 -8.72 6.63 -11.21
CA CYS A 74 -8.20 5.49 -10.49
C CYS A 74 -6.67 5.46 -10.57
N PHE A 75 -6.03 5.30 -9.42
CA PHE A 75 -4.58 5.15 -9.27
C PHE A 75 -4.27 3.81 -8.63
N VAL A 76 -3.41 3.03 -9.26
CA VAL A 76 -2.86 1.79 -8.72
C VAL A 76 -1.50 2.13 -8.11
N PHE A 77 -1.45 2.16 -6.78
CA PHE A 77 -0.22 2.37 -6.02
C PHE A 77 0.37 1.00 -5.64
N SER A 78 1.66 0.84 -5.90
CA SER A 78 2.47 -0.27 -5.39
C SER A 78 3.36 0.24 -4.27
N ARG A 79 3.36 -0.42 -3.12
CA ARG A 79 4.25 -0.04 -2.01
C ARG A 79 5.70 -0.41 -2.33
N SER A 80 6.63 0.50 -2.01
CA SER A 80 8.06 0.23 -2.04
C SER A 80 8.48 -0.39 -0.71
N ALA A 81 8.59 -1.72 -0.66
CA ALA A 81 8.90 -2.45 0.56
C ALA A 81 10.40 -2.45 0.94
N GLY A 82 11.27 -1.83 0.14
CA GLY A 82 12.74 -1.97 0.28
C GLY A 82 13.26 -1.56 1.66
N PHE A 83 12.79 -0.42 2.19
CA PHE A 83 13.20 0.06 3.51
C PHE A 83 12.69 -0.84 4.65
N CYS A 84 11.40 -1.22 4.59
CA CYS A 84 10.78 -2.14 5.54
C CYS A 84 11.49 -3.52 5.55
N PHE A 85 11.86 -4.02 4.36
CA PHE A 85 12.61 -5.27 4.21
C PHE A 85 13.97 -5.21 4.89
N LEU A 86 14.75 -4.14 4.64
CA LEU A 86 16.08 -3.98 5.23
C LEU A 86 16.03 -3.81 6.75
N GLN A 87 15.01 -3.12 7.29
CA GLN A 87 14.94 -2.80 8.71
C GLN A 87 14.22 -3.84 9.58
N LEU A 88 13.30 -4.63 9.03
CA LEU A 88 12.52 -5.58 9.83
C LEU A 88 12.84 -7.03 9.47
N ILE A 89 12.93 -7.36 8.18
CA ILE A 89 13.10 -8.76 7.74
C ILE A 89 14.54 -9.23 7.94
N ILE A 90 15.53 -8.40 7.62
CA ILE A 90 16.94 -8.77 7.82
C ILE A 90 17.29 -9.00 9.31
N PRO A 91 17.00 -8.10 10.27
CA PRO A 91 17.34 -8.35 11.66
C PRO A 91 16.58 -9.54 12.25
N SER A 92 15.28 -9.69 11.95
CA SER A 92 14.49 -10.83 12.45
C SER A 92 15.01 -12.17 11.94
N THR A 93 15.36 -12.27 10.64
CA THR A 93 15.96 -13.49 10.09
C THR A 93 17.34 -13.76 10.67
N ALA A 94 18.16 -12.73 10.93
CA ALA A 94 19.45 -12.89 11.60
C ALA A 94 19.28 -13.46 13.03
N VAL A 95 18.30 -12.99 13.80
CA VAL A 95 17.99 -13.52 15.15
C VAL A 95 17.59 -15.00 15.11
N VAL A 96 16.81 -15.41 14.10
CA VAL A 96 16.44 -16.83 13.93
C VAL A 96 17.66 -17.68 13.57
N ILE A 97 18.52 -17.19 12.67
CA ILE A 97 19.75 -17.89 12.27
C ILE A 97 20.70 -18.02 13.47
N THR A 98 20.92 -16.96 14.25
CA THR A 98 21.79 -17.01 15.42
C THR A 98 21.24 -17.93 16.51
N SER A 99 19.91 -17.96 16.70
CA SER A 99 19.25 -18.93 17.57
C SER A 99 19.46 -20.38 17.13
N TRP A 100 19.47 -20.63 15.81
CA TRP A 100 19.72 -21.97 15.28
C TRP A 100 21.18 -22.37 15.49
N VAL A 101 22.12 -21.46 15.20
CA VAL A 101 23.56 -21.70 15.38
C VAL A 101 23.91 -21.95 16.84
N SER A 102 23.29 -21.23 17.79
CA SER A 102 23.53 -21.44 19.22
C SER A 102 23.07 -22.83 19.71
N LEU A 103 21.97 -23.36 19.16
CA LEU A 103 21.51 -24.73 19.42
C LEU A 103 22.52 -25.79 18.97
N TRP A 104 23.31 -25.53 17.92
CA TRP A 104 24.38 -26.43 17.47
C TRP A 104 25.69 -26.27 18.27
N MET A 105 25.88 -25.13 18.96
CA MET A 105 27.05 -24.86 19.80
C MET A 105 26.87 -25.30 21.26
N GLU A 106 25.68 -25.79 21.65
CA GLU A 106 25.45 -26.49 22.90
C GLU A 106 26.13 -27.87 22.87
N ASN A 107 27.45 -27.84 22.99
CA ASN A 107 28.16 -28.88 23.73
C ASN A 107 28.96 -28.29 24.91
N GLU A 108 29.12 -26.96 25.07
CA GLU A 108 29.91 -26.41 26.19
C GLU A 108 29.50 -25.01 26.79
N THR A 109 28.67 -24.14 26.17
CA THR A 109 28.54 -22.72 26.64
C THR A 109 27.18 -22.00 26.41
N SER A 110 26.04 -22.60 26.74
CA SER A 110 24.72 -22.01 26.42
C SER A 110 24.23 -20.83 27.25
N PHE A 111 24.73 -20.64 28.46
CA PHE A 111 24.10 -19.73 29.41
C PHE A 111 24.24 -18.23 29.05
N GLN A 112 25.22 -17.84 28.21
CA GLN A 112 25.47 -16.42 27.88
C GLN A 112 24.71 -15.91 26.65
N VAL A 113 24.28 -16.80 25.74
CA VAL A 113 23.68 -16.39 24.46
C VAL A 113 22.21 -15.98 24.60
N GLY A 114 21.46 -16.63 25.50
CA GLY A 114 20.04 -16.34 25.73
C GLY A 114 19.77 -14.93 26.28
N HIS A 115 20.67 -14.39 27.10
CA HIS A 115 20.51 -13.05 27.68
C HIS A 115 20.71 -11.96 26.61
N VAL A 116 21.63 -12.15 25.66
CA VAL A 116 21.85 -11.21 24.55
C VAL A 116 20.65 -11.20 23.61
N GLN A 117 20.06 -12.35 23.29
CA GLN A 117 18.86 -12.41 22.44
C GLN A 117 17.64 -11.70 23.07
N LEU A 118 17.39 -11.88 24.37
CA LEU A 118 16.27 -11.22 25.05
C LEU A 118 16.43 -9.68 25.04
N PHE A 119 17.66 -9.20 25.24
CA PHE A 119 17.98 -7.77 25.16
C PHE A 119 17.79 -7.21 23.73
N THR A 120 18.18 -7.95 22.69
CA THR A 120 17.97 -7.50 21.30
C THR A 120 16.49 -7.45 20.91
N LEU A 121 15.66 -8.35 21.44
CA LEU A 121 14.22 -8.35 21.20
C LEU A 121 13.52 -7.18 21.90
N SER A 122 13.96 -6.79 23.11
CA SER A 122 13.38 -5.65 23.83
C SER A 122 13.73 -4.25 23.28
N GLN A 123 14.69 -4.17 22.36
CA GLN A 123 15.12 -2.90 21.74
C GLN A 123 14.46 -2.65 20.37
N GLN A 124 13.63 -3.58 19.90
CA GLN A 124 12.98 -3.55 18.59
C GLN A 124 11.52 -3.03 18.64
N ASP A 125 10.96 -2.84 19.85
CA ASP A 125 9.68 -2.16 20.12
C ASP A 125 9.89 -0.67 20.45
#